data_AF-A0AAD8Q3J2-F1
#
_entry.id   AF-A0AAD8Q3J2-F1
#
_cell.length_a   1.000
_cell.length_b   1.000
_cell.length_c   1.000
_cell.angle_alpha   90.00
_cell.angle_beta   90.00
_cell.angle_gamma   90.00
#
_symmetry.space_group_name_H-M   'P 1'
#
loop_
_entity.id
_entity.type
_entity.pdbx_description
1 polymer ?
#
loop_
_entity_poly.entity_id
_entity_poly.type
_entity_poly.pdbx_seq_one_letter_code
_entity_poly.pdbx_strand_id
1 'polypeptide(L)'
;MAPVPLEPEVKYLPLSLVGGHALAVLYLGFTVAQSLYKAYHDQPPSQMTRARLDRRAILAPLFACLALVSLYFAGYWTLSYAKLSYRVWADQRGVEAPVRFYGDHGLFPSQNATRVYPGRWLTDTSVHMDALEIVAEKTRRFWWGQQIELATISWSLLLVVEGRRRNIPFVWAYLALAHLVSLSFAQNLFYLALLLTPASSATGHQERPTSTVGRLRHKLFPPKPANWLPHPALLLASFCTTYVLIHWAPSTAGTDTFAKIAVAGRMLSFAPVVIPSVVPASWGTVYSDPHGAYGIFVELFRFVSTTSFVFHAKGTALGLLYNTPDAHFHRHSRFLPFDKGQRSTWERTTTAIGKVLGSASDHPVVAAVAWDVLLSGASQGLWAAVRALDVNDILASATPFVQKDLSRAQSSPGLLEEADKPTPEPESASHAGASTIRRRGRPPKAKSEEMSISETPGSRSIRRGRPRKHTAKPEEAPEDDAYEPSPAESRAAVEGDELPDSDLDWESAALAWGLTALGGLGSSSAGVFGAECISR
;
A
#
# COMPACT_ATOMS: atom_id res chain seq x y z
N MET A 1 -32.69 -16.87 -27.66
CA MET A 1 -32.41 -15.95 -28.79
C MET A 1 -32.10 -16.79 -30.01
N ALA A 2 -32.42 -16.33 -31.23
CA ALA A 2 -31.93 -16.99 -32.44
C ALA A 2 -30.40 -16.81 -32.52
N PRO A 3 -29.62 -17.84 -32.90
CA PRO A 3 -28.17 -17.75 -32.94
C PRO A 3 -27.73 -16.73 -33.99
N VAL A 4 -26.91 -15.76 -33.59
CA VAL A 4 -26.34 -14.78 -34.53
C VAL A 4 -25.21 -15.47 -35.31
N PRO A 5 -25.22 -15.43 -36.65
CA PRO A 5 -24.20 -16.11 -37.46
C PRO A 5 -22.79 -15.65 -37.08
N LEU A 6 -21.84 -16.59 -37.16
CA LEU A 6 -20.43 -16.34 -36.88
C LEU A 6 -19.83 -15.53 -38.04
N GLU A 7 -19.46 -14.28 -37.78
CA GLU A 7 -18.66 -13.51 -38.73
C GLU A 7 -17.28 -14.17 -38.91
N PRO A 8 -16.74 -14.19 -40.14
CA PRO A 8 -15.51 -14.93 -40.44
C PRO A 8 -14.24 -14.26 -39.90
N GLU A 9 -14.25 -12.97 -39.59
CA GLU A 9 -13.05 -12.18 -39.37
C GLU A 9 -12.68 -12.02 -37.88
N VAL A 10 -11.45 -12.42 -37.54
CA VAL A 10 -10.87 -12.21 -36.19
C VAL A 10 -10.13 -10.89 -36.19
N LYS A 11 -10.48 -9.98 -35.27
CA LYS A 11 -9.74 -8.74 -35.08
C LYS A 11 -8.56 -9.00 -34.16
N TYR A 12 -7.35 -8.64 -34.61
CA TYR A 12 -6.13 -8.86 -33.82
C TYR A 12 -5.90 -7.82 -32.72
N LEU A 13 -6.53 -6.64 -32.81
CA LEU A 13 -6.37 -5.57 -31.82
C LEU A 13 -6.86 -5.97 -30.41
N PRO A 14 -8.07 -6.53 -30.22
CA PRO A 14 -8.48 -6.97 -28.88
C PRO A 14 -7.60 -8.09 -28.32
N LEU A 15 -7.14 -9.00 -29.18
CA LEU A 15 -6.21 -10.06 -28.78
C LEU A 15 -4.86 -9.50 -28.32
N SER A 16 -4.31 -8.52 -29.05
CA SER A 16 -3.06 -7.87 -28.68
C SER A 16 -3.21 -7.01 -27.42
N LEU A 17 -4.38 -6.43 -27.15
CA LEU A 17 -4.66 -5.72 -25.90
C LEU A 17 -4.66 -6.65 -24.68
N VAL A 18 -5.32 -7.81 -24.76
CA VAL A 18 -5.31 -8.80 -23.66
C VAL A 18 -3.91 -9.39 -23.46
N GLY A 19 -3.23 -9.76 -24.55
CA GLY A 19 -1.85 -10.24 -24.49
C GLY A 19 -0.89 -9.18 -23.93
N GLY A 20 -1.04 -7.93 -24.37
CA GLY A 20 -0.28 -6.78 -23.89
C GLY A 20 -0.54 -6.48 -22.42
N HIS A 21 -1.78 -6.61 -21.94
CA HIS A 21 -2.13 -6.50 -20.53
C HIS A 21 -1.37 -7.55 -19.70
N ALA A 22 -1.43 -8.83 -20.09
CA ALA A 22 -0.74 -9.91 -19.37
C ALA A 22 0.78 -9.71 -19.34
N LEU A 23 1.37 -9.32 -20.47
CA LEU A 23 2.79 -9.00 -20.57
C LEU A 23 3.17 -7.78 -19.70
N ALA A 24 2.34 -6.74 -19.67
CA ALA A 24 2.56 -5.56 -18.85
C ALA A 24 2.54 -5.91 -17.35
N VAL A 25 1.57 -6.73 -16.90
CA VAL A 25 1.51 -7.20 -15.51
C VAL A 25 2.78 -7.98 -15.14
N LEU A 26 3.21 -8.91 -15.98
CA LEU A 26 4.43 -9.70 -15.74
C LEU A 26 5.68 -8.82 -15.71
N TYR A 27 5.82 -7.91 -16.67
CA TYR A 27 6.97 -7.02 -16.77
C TYR A 27 7.06 -6.05 -15.59
N LEU A 28 5.94 -5.39 -15.23
CA LEU A 28 5.90 -4.45 -14.13
C LEU A 28 6.09 -5.16 -12.79
N GLY A 29 5.44 -6.32 -12.60
CA GLY A 29 5.63 -7.16 -11.42
C GLY A 29 7.07 -7.61 -11.24
N PHE A 30 7.72 -8.05 -12.32
CA PHE A 30 9.15 -8.40 -12.32
C PHE A 30 10.03 -7.20 -11.99
N THR A 31 9.75 -6.03 -12.57
CA THR A 31 10.51 -4.79 -12.33
C THR A 31 10.42 -4.36 -10.87
N VAL A 32 9.22 -4.38 -10.29
CA VAL A 32 8.98 -4.08 -8.88
C VAL A 32 9.69 -5.11 -7.99
N ALA A 33 9.52 -6.41 -8.24
CA ALA A 33 10.20 -7.46 -7.47
C ALA A 33 11.73 -7.33 -7.51
N GLN A 34 12.30 -7.03 -8.68
CA GLN A 34 13.74 -6.81 -8.82
C GLN A 34 14.19 -5.58 -8.03
N SER A 35 13.40 -4.49 -8.03
CA SER A 35 13.72 -3.30 -7.26
C SER A 35 13.67 -3.54 -5.75
N LEU A 36 12.68 -4.29 -5.28
CA LEU A 36 12.54 -4.69 -3.88
C LEU A 36 13.67 -5.62 -3.44
N TYR A 37 14.07 -6.55 -4.31
CA TYR A 37 15.19 -7.44 -4.07
C TYR A 37 16.50 -6.66 -3.91
N LYS A 38 16.76 -5.68 -4.77
CA LYS A 38 17.92 -4.79 -4.63
C LYS A 38 17.86 -3.97 -3.34
N ALA A 39 16.70 -3.35 -3.05
CA ALA A 39 16.51 -2.58 -1.81
C ALA A 39 16.67 -3.44 -0.54
N TYR A 40 16.37 -4.74 -0.61
CA TYR A 40 16.62 -5.68 0.48
C TYR A 40 18.12 -5.93 0.71
N HIS A 41 18.92 -6.00 -0.36
CA HIS A 41 20.34 -6.31 -0.28
C HIS A 41 21.24 -5.07 -0.09
N ASP A 42 20.88 -3.92 -0.66
CA ASP A 42 21.72 -2.72 -0.71
C ASP A 42 21.46 -1.78 0.49
N GLN A 43 21.27 -2.33 1.68
CA GLN A 43 20.89 -1.56 2.87
C GLN A 43 22.10 -0.88 3.53
N PRO A 44 21.98 0.38 3.96
CA PRO A 44 23.07 1.07 4.63
C PRO A 44 23.32 0.48 6.03
N PRO A 45 24.54 0.62 6.58
CA PRO A 45 24.91 0.09 7.90
C PRO A 45 23.97 0.53 9.03
N SER A 46 23.47 1.77 8.97
CA SER A 46 22.51 2.32 9.93
C SER A 46 21.17 1.56 10.00
N GLN A 47 20.84 0.80 8.97
CA GLN A 47 19.63 -0.02 8.87
C GLN A 47 19.87 -1.49 9.26
N MET A 48 21.12 -1.87 9.54
CA MET A 48 21.53 -3.24 9.89
C MET A 48 21.57 -3.49 11.41
N THR A 49 20.89 -2.65 12.21
CA THR A 49 20.79 -2.91 13.66
C THR A 49 19.97 -4.16 13.94
N ARG A 50 20.33 -4.91 14.98
CA ARG A 50 19.69 -6.19 15.33
C ARG A 50 18.16 -6.07 15.44
N ALA A 51 17.68 -5.02 16.10
CA ALA A 51 16.24 -4.75 16.25
C ALA A 51 15.53 -4.50 14.91
N ARG A 52 16.17 -3.78 13.97
CA ARG A 52 15.60 -3.51 12.64
C ARG A 52 15.59 -4.76 11.75
N LEU A 53 16.62 -5.59 11.84
CA LEU A 53 16.69 -6.88 11.15
C LEU A 53 15.60 -7.83 11.62
N ASP A 54 15.43 -7.99 12.94
CA ASP A 54 14.42 -8.87 13.52
C ASP A 54 13.00 -8.46 13.08
N ARG A 55 12.70 -7.16 13.07
CA ARG A 55 11.40 -6.66 12.60
C ARG A 55 11.20 -6.82 11.10
N ARG A 56 12.21 -6.50 10.28
CA ARG A 56 12.11 -6.70 8.83
C ARG A 56 11.91 -8.18 8.49
N ALA A 57 12.53 -9.10 9.22
CA ALA A 57 12.35 -10.53 9.07
C ALA A 57 10.91 -11.00 9.36
N ILE A 58 10.15 -10.26 10.16
CA ILE A 58 8.73 -10.57 10.46
C ILE A 58 7.79 -9.84 9.48
N LEU A 59 8.01 -8.54 9.26
CA LEU A 59 7.08 -7.67 8.52
C LEU A 59 7.18 -7.85 7.00
N ALA A 60 8.39 -8.04 6.46
CA ALA A 60 8.56 -8.23 5.03
C ALA A 60 7.81 -9.47 4.49
N PRO A 61 7.93 -10.68 5.09
CA PRO A 61 7.16 -11.83 4.63
C PRO A 61 5.66 -11.66 4.86
N LEU A 62 5.23 -10.94 5.89
CA LEU A 62 3.82 -10.65 6.14
C LEU A 62 3.18 -9.88 4.97
N PHE A 63 3.76 -8.76 4.56
CA PHE A 63 3.26 -7.97 3.43
C PHE A 63 3.46 -8.68 2.09
N ALA A 64 4.52 -9.48 1.93
CA ALA A 64 4.69 -10.32 0.73
C ALA A 64 3.59 -11.39 0.64
N CYS A 65 3.23 -12.06 1.74
CA CYS A 65 2.13 -13.01 1.81
C CYS A 65 0.79 -12.33 1.50
N LEU A 66 0.53 -11.14 2.05
CA LEU A 66 -0.68 -10.37 1.75
C LEU A 66 -0.74 -9.97 0.27
N ALA A 67 0.38 -9.60 -0.34
CA ALA A 67 0.46 -9.35 -1.78
C ALA A 67 0.14 -10.62 -2.59
N LEU A 68 0.68 -11.78 -2.21
CA LEU A 68 0.39 -13.06 -2.88
C LEU A 68 -1.08 -13.47 -2.74
N VAL A 69 -1.68 -13.28 -1.56
CA VAL A 69 -3.12 -13.50 -1.34
C VAL A 69 -3.95 -12.57 -2.22
N SER A 70 -3.58 -11.29 -2.29
CA SER A 70 -4.26 -10.30 -3.14
C SER A 70 -4.18 -10.67 -4.62
N LEU A 71 -3.00 -11.10 -5.09
CA LEU A 71 -2.78 -11.58 -6.45
C LEU A 71 -3.61 -12.84 -6.75
N TYR A 72 -3.69 -13.78 -5.79
CA TYR A 72 -4.52 -14.98 -5.92
C TYR A 72 -6.00 -14.64 -6.11
N PHE A 73 -6.56 -13.77 -5.26
CA PHE A 73 -7.96 -13.35 -5.38
C PHE A 73 -8.23 -12.60 -6.69
N ALA A 74 -7.35 -11.67 -7.07
CA ALA A 74 -7.45 -10.95 -8.35
C ALA A 74 -7.44 -11.90 -9.54
N GLY A 75 -6.51 -12.87 -9.57
CA GLY A 75 -6.42 -13.89 -10.62
C GLY A 75 -7.62 -14.82 -10.65
N TYR A 76 -8.08 -15.29 -9.48
CA TYR A 76 -9.24 -16.18 -9.36
C TYR A 76 -10.51 -15.55 -9.93
N TRP A 77 -10.82 -14.31 -9.55
CA TRP A 77 -12.03 -13.64 -10.02
C TRP A 77 -11.92 -13.19 -11.48
N THR A 78 -10.73 -12.78 -11.93
CA THR A 78 -10.48 -12.47 -13.35
C THR A 78 -10.71 -13.70 -14.23
N LEU A 79 -10.20 -14.86 -13.82
CA LEU A 79 -10.44 -16.11 -14.54
C LEU A 79 -11.92 -16.52 -14.48
N SER A 80 -12.58 -16.35 -13.34
CA SER A 80 -14.01 -16.65 -13.18
C SER A 80 -14.87 -15.77 -14.10
N TYR A 81 -14.54 -14.48 -14.21
CA TYR A 81 -15.20 -13.57 -15.15
C TYR A 81 -14.90 -13.95 -16.61
N ALA A 82 -13.66 -14.27 -16.97
CA ALA A 82 -13.31 -14.73 -18.31
C ALA A 82 -14.12 -15.98 -18.71
N LYS A 83 -14.26 -16.96 -17.80
CA LYS A 83 -15.10 -18.16 -17.99
C LYS A 83 -16.57 -17.78 -18.21
N LEU A 84 -17.12 -16.88 -17.38
CA LEU A 84 -18.52 -16.43 -17.50
C LEU A 84 -18.76 -15.68 -18.81
N SER A 85 -17.90 -14.71 -19.14
CA SER A 85 -17.98 -13.92 -20.36
C SER A 85 -17.91 -14.80 -21.61
N TYR A 86 -17.00 -15.77 -21.66
CA TYR A 86 -16.93 -16.72 -22.77
C TYR A 86 -18.21 -17.56 -22.89
N ARG A 87 -18.76 -18.05 -21.78
CA ARG A 87 -20.00 -18.86 -21.79
C ARG A 87 -21.20 -18.07 -22.34
N VAL A 88 -21.35 -16.81 -21.92
CA VAL A 88 -22.41 -15.92 -22.41
C VAL A 88 -22.24 -15.67 -23.90
N TRP A 89 -21.02 -15.37 -24.35
CA TRP A 89 -20.71 -15.20 -25.78
C TRP A 89 -21.01 -16.47 -26.59
N ALA A 90 -20.61 -17.65 -26.10
CA ALA A 90 -20.83 -18.91 -26.78
C ALA A 90 -22.33 -19.23 -26.92
N ASP A 91 -23.13 -19.01 -25.87
CA ASP A 91 -24.58 -19.20 -25.88
C ASP A 91 -25.28 -18.29 -26.91
N GLN A 92 -24.89 -17.01 -26.95
CA GLN A 92 -25.44 -16.03 -27.92
C GLN A 92 -25.14 -16.39 -29.39
N ARG A 93 -24.00 -17.05 -29.63
CA ARG A 93 -23.56 -17.48 -30.97
C ARG A 93 -23.97 -18.92 -31.31
N GLY A 94 -24.66 -19.63 -30.41
CA GLY A 94 -25.05 -21.03 -30.61
C GLY A 94 -23.84 -21.98 -30.70
N VAL A 95 -22.72 -21.63 -30.08
CA VAL A 95 -21.52 -22.47 -30.01
C VAL A 95 -21.54 -23.24 -28.70
N GLU A 96 -21.26 -24.55 -28.75
CA GLU A 96 -21.14 -25.35 -27.53
C GLU A 96 -20.03 -24.81 -26.64
N ALA A 97 -20.40 -24.30 -25.46
CA ALA A 97 -19.44 -23.89 -24.45
C ALA A 97 -18.67 -25.13 -23.97
N PRO A 98 -17.35 -25.03 -23.79
CA PRO A 98 -16.58 -26.17 -23.36
C PRO A 98 -17.03 -26.63 -21.98
N VAL A 99 -17.29 -27.93 -21.85
CA VAL A 99 -17.67 -28.56 -20.57
C VAL A 99 -16.55 -28.38 -19.54
N ARG A 100 -15.31 -28.19 -20.01
CA ARG A 100 -14.10 -28.00 -19.19
C ARG A 100 -13.30 -26.82 -19.72
N PHE A 101 -13.02 -25.83 -18.87
CA PHE A 101 -12.10 -24.75 -19.21
C PHE A 101 -10.68 -25.11 -18.76
N TYR A 102 -9.67 -24.50 -19.38
CA TYR A 102 -8.29 -24.58 -18.90
C TYR A 102 -8.25 -24.23 -17.40
N GLY A 103 -7.58 -25.07 -16.60
CA GLY A 103 -7.48 -24.91 -15.15
C GLY A 103 -8.51 -25.68 -14.31
N ASP A 104 -9.48 -26.40 -14.89
CA ASP A 104 -10.39 -27.22 -14.08
C ASP A 104 -9.68 -28.48 -13.51
N HIS A 105 -8.62 -29.04 -14.16
CA HIS A 105 -7.76 -30.11 -13.61
C HIS A 105 -6.30 -30.19 -14.15
N GLY A 106 -5.70 -29.07 -14.59
CA GLY A 106 -4.27 -29.05 -14.98
C GLY A 106 -3.93 -28.18 -16.20
N LEU A 107 -2.63 -28.08 -16.49
CA LEU A 107 -2.02 -27.20 -17.51
C LEU A 107 -2.14 -27.72 -18.97
N PHE A 108 -2.48 -28.99 -19.17
CA PHE A 108 -2.49 -29.59 -20.51
C PHE A 108 -3.92 -29.84 -21.04
N PRO A 109 -4.18 -29.56 -22.33
CA PRO A 109 -5.46 -29.85 -22.95
C PRO A 109 -5.71 -31.37 -23.06
N SER A 110 -6.88 -31.80 -22.58
CA SER A 110 -7.39 -33.18 -22.72
C SER A 110 -7.99 -33.41 -24.13
N GLN A 111 -7.89 -34.64 -24.63
CA GLN A 111 -8.38 -35.04 -25.97
C GLN A 111 -9.90 -34.87 -26.20
N ASN A 112 -10.69 -34.60 -25.15
CA ASN A 112 -12.14 -34.33 -25.23
C ASN A 112 -12.49 -32.84 -25.16
N ALA A 113 -11.57 -31.94 -25.54
CA ALA A 113 -11.79 -30.50 -25.47
C ALA A 113 -12.70 -30.02 -26.61
N THR A 114 -13.89 -29.56 -26.26
CA THR A 114 -14.75 -28.73 -27.12
C THR A 114 -13.92 -27.57 -27.67
N ARG A 115 -14.00 -27.31 -28.97
CA ARG A 115 -13.14 -26.30 -29.62
C ARG A 115 -13.41 -24.91 -29.03
N VAL A 116 -12.37 -24.27 -28.50
CA VAL A 116 -12.45 -22.92 -27.92
C VAL A 116 -12.10 -21.89 -29.00
N TYR A 117 -12.80 -20.75 -29.01
CA TYR A 117 -12.63 -19.68 -29.99
C TYR A 117 -12.21 -18.35 -29.33
N PRO A 118 -11.06 -18.27 -28.65
CA PRO A 118 -10.67 -17.10 -27.86
C PRO A 118 -10.51 -15.84 -28.74
N GLY A 119 -9.97 -15.97 -29.95
CA GLY A 119 -9.82 -14.83 -30.86
C GLY A 119 -11.16 -14.22 -31.28
N ARG A 120 -12.20 -15.05 -31.47
CA ARG A 120 -13.55 -14.59 -31.82
C ARG A 120 -14.26 -13.99 -30.61
N TRP A 121 -14.18 -14.64 -29.46
CA TRP A 121 -14.72 -14.12 -28.20
C TRP A 121 -14.17 -12.72 -27.89
N LEU A 122 -12.84 -12.53 -27.96
CA LEU A 122 -12.21 -11.23 -27.71
C LEU A 122 -12.49 -10.19 -28.81
N THR A 123 -12.80 -10.63 -30.04
CA THR A 123 -13.21 -9.73 -31.12
C THR A 123 -14.59 -9.12 -30.85
N ASP A 124 -15.51 -9.94 -30.36
CA ASP A 124 -16.89 -9.55 -30.11
C ASP A 124 -17.08 -8.88 -28.75
N THR A 125 -16.27 -9.25 -27.76
CA THR A 125 -16.43 -8.84 -26.37
C THR A 125 -15.24 -8.02 -25.90
N SER A 126 -15.46 -6.74 -25.59
CA SER A 126 -14.46 -5.88 -24.97
C SER A 126 -14.36 -6.17 -23.46
N VAL A 127 -13.75 -7.30 -23.09
CA VAL A 127 -13.69 -7.86 -21.72
C VAL A 127 -13.33 -6.82 -20.64
N HIS A 128 -12.36 -5.94 -20.89
CA HIS A 128 -11.97 -4.93 -19.90
C HIS A 128 -12.99 -3.81 -19.72
N MET A 129 -13.62 -3.35 -20.81
CA MET A 129 -14.62 -2.27 -20.73
C MET A 129 -15.94 -2.81 -20.19
N ASP A 130 -16.33 -4.01 -20.61
CA ASP A 130 -17.51 -4.72 -20.10
C ASP A 130 -17.40 -4.93 -18.57
N ALA A 131 -16.23 -5.35 -18.08
CA ALA A 131 -16.00 -5.45 -16.63
C ALA A 131 -16.24 -4.13 -15.88
N LEU A 132 -15.68 -3.02 -16.38
CA LEU A 132 -15.86 -1.71 -15.77
C LEU A 132 -17.32 -1.25 -15.82
N GLU A 133 -17.99 -1.52 -16.94
CA GLU A 133 -19.37 -1.14 -17.16
C GLU A 133 -20.33 -1.90 -16.25
N ILE A 134 -20.12 -3.22 -16.09
CA ILE A 134 -20.90 -4.06 -15.17
C ILE A 134 -20.86 -3.52 -13.73
N VAL A 135 -19.71 -2.98 -13.30
CA VAL A 135 -19.55 -2.37 -11.98
C VAL A 135 -20.28 -1.03 -11.90
N ALA A 136 -20.22 -0.20 -12.95
CA ALA A 136 -20.81 1.13 -12.98
C ALA A 136 -22.35 1.14 -13.18
N GLU A 137 -22.90 0.13 -13.86
CA GLU A 137 -24.30 0.05 -14.28
C GLU A 137 -25.30 0.10 -13.12
N LYS A 138 -25.01 -0.60 -12.01
CA LYS A 138 -25.95 -0.74 -10.88
C LYS A 138 -25.38 -0.08 -9.64
N THR A 139 -26.21 0.73 -8.97
CA THR A 139 -25.83 1.46 -7.75
C THR A 139 -25.23 0.59 -6.65
N ARG A 140 -25.77 -0.62 -6.44
CA ARG A 140 -25.21 -1.58 -5.47
C ARG A 140 -23.82 -2.10 -5.82
N ARG A 141 -23.53 -2.28 -7.12
CA ARG A 141 -22.22 -2.74 -7.61
C ARG A 141 -21.22 -1.58 -7.62
N PHE A 142 -21.68 -0.41 -8.05
CA PHE A 142 -20.89 0.81 -8.07
C PHE A 142 -20.46 1.23 -6.66
N TRP A 143 -21.26 0.94 -5.64
CA TRP A 143 -20.89 1.17 -4.25
C TRP A 143 -19.56 0.50 -3.85
N TRP A 144 -19.27 -0.70 -4.36
CA TRP A 144 -17.97 -1.36 -4.22
C TRP A 144 -16.92 -0.74 -5.16
N GLY A 145 -17.28 -0.54 -6.43
CA GLY A 145 -16.40 0.04 -7.46
C GLY A 145 -15.76 1.36 -7.08
N GLN A 146 -16.59 2.31 -6.62
CA GLN A 146 -16.11 3.63 -6.24
C GLN A 146 -15.12 3.59 -5.09
N GLN A 147 -15.18 2.60 -4.18
CA GLN A 147 -14.28 2.58 -3.02
C GLN A 147 -12.82 2.37 -3.42
N ILE A 148 -12.56 1.54 -4.44
CA ILE A 148 -11.21 1.34 -4.98
C ILE A 148 -10.70 2.60 -5.67
N GLU A 149 -11.54 3.26 -6.48
CA GLU A 149 -11.16 4.50 -7.16
C GLU A 149 -10.87 5.64 -6.15
N LEU A 150 -11.71 5.79 -5.12
CA LEU A 150 -11.51 6.76 -4.06
C LEU A 150 -10.23 6.48 -3.25
N ALA A 151 -9.96 5.20 -2.94
CA ALA A 151 -8.73 4.80 -2.24
C ALA A 151 -7.47 4.97 -3.09
N THR A 152 -7.58 4.76 -4.41
CA THR A 152 -6.48 4.98 -5.35
C THR A 152 -6.07 6.45 -5.40
N ILE A 153 -7.01 7.40 -5.25
CA ILE A 153 -6.69 8.83 -5.13
C ILE A 153 -5.81 9.08 -3.90
N SER A 154 -6.23 8.63 -2.72
CA SER A 154 -5.46 8.76 -1.46
C SER A 154 -4.10 8.09 -1.56
N TRP A 155 -4.05 6.90 -2.16
CA TRP A 155 -2.82 6.14 -2.32
C TRP A 155 -1.86 6.78 -3.34
N SER A 156 -2.37 7.40 -4.41
CA SER A 156 -1.53 8.15 -5.36
C SER A 156 -0.82 9.33 -4.70
N LEU A 157 -1.46 9.97 -3.70
CA LEU A 157 -0.84 11.03 -2.91
C LEU A 157 0.29 10.47 -2.03
N LEU A 158 0.08 9.33 -1.37
CA LEU A 158 1.14 8.62 -0.64
C LEU A 158 2.34 8.30 -1.55
N LEU A 159 2.08 7.72 -2.73
CA LEU A 159 3.10 7.38 -3.71
C LEU A 159 3.94 8.60 -4.11
N VAL A 160 3.31 9.75 -4.32
CA VAL A 160 4.00 11.00 -4.67
C VAL A 160 4.89 11.49 -3.54
N VAL A 161 4.39 11.47 -2.31
CA VAL A 161 5.11 11.99 -1.13
C VAL A 161 6.23 11.05 -0.73
N GLU A 162 5.90 9.82 -0.35
CA GLU A 162 6.87 8.86 0.18
C GLU A 162 7.75 8.27 -0.92
N GLY A 163 7.24 8.10 -2.14
CA GLY A 163 8.04 7.62 -3.26
C GLY A 163 9.17 8.59 -3.64
N ARG A 164 8.93 9.91 -3.55
CA ARG A 164 10.00 10.92 -3.72
C ARG A 164 10.90 11.00 -2.49
N ARG A 165 10.32 11.06 -1.30
CA ARG A 165 11.07 11.22 -0.04
C ARG A 165 12.08 10.09 0.20
N ARG A 166 11.69 8.85 -0.12
CA ARG A 166 12.55 7.65 0.01
C ARG A 166 13.30 7.30 -1.30
N ASN A 167 13.17 8.11 -2.35
CA ASN A 167 13.73 7.84 -3.68
C ASN A 167 13.41 6.43 -4.22
N ILE A 168 12.16 5.97 -4.01
CA ILE A 168 11.72 4.64 -4.46
C ILE A 168 11.72 4.62 -5.99
N PRO A 169 12.42 3.65 -6.62
CA PRO A 169 12.44 3.56 -8.07
C PRO A 169 11.08 3.12 -8.63
N PHE A 170 10.76 3.58 -9.84
CA PHE A 170 9.57 3.16 -10.59
C PHE A 170 8.22 3.31 -9.85
N VAL A 171 8.01 4.39 -9.09
CA VAL A 171 6.75 4.66 -8.35
C VAL A 171 5.50 4.49 -9.23
N TRP A 172 5.56 4.91 -10.50
CA TRP A 172 4.47 4.76 -11.45
C TRP A 172 4.10 3.30 -11.74
N ALA A 173 5.02 2.34 -11.59
CA ALA A 173 4.78 0.93 -11.80
C ALA A 173 3.85 0.35 -10.72
N TYR A 174 3.96 0.81 -9.47
CA TYR A 174 3.03 0.43 -8.41
C TYR A 174 1.61 0.89 -8.77
N LEU A 175 1.46 2.15 -9.19
CA LEU A 175 0.15 2.67 -9.63
C LEU A 175 -0.42 1.92 -10.84
N ALA A 176 0.44 1.56 -11.79
CA ALA A 176 0.03 0.73 -12.93
C ALA A 176 -0.43 -0.68 -12.48
N LEU A 177 0.27 -1.32 -11.54
CA LEU A 177 -0.15 -2.60 -10.99
C LEU A 177 -1.50 -2.51 -10.27
N ALA A 178 -1.82 -1.38 -9.62
CA ALA A 178 -3.14 -1.19 -9.01
C ALA A 178 -4.28 -1.18 -10.04
N HIS A 179 -4.07 -0.54 -11.20
CA HIS A 179 -5.06 -0.51 -12.26
C HIS A 179 -5.12 -1.78 -13.12
N LEU A 180 -4.00 -2.52 -13.22
CA LEU A 180 -3.92 -3.74 -14.03
C LEU A 180 -4.31 -4.99 -13.25
N VAL A 181 -3.98 -5.08 -11.96
CA VAL A 181 -4.23 -6.26 -11.12
C VAL A 181 -5.26 -5.96 -10.05
N SER A 182 -4.87 -5.25 -9.00
CA SER A 182 -5.72 -4.86 -7.88
C SER A 182 -5.00 -3.86 -6.99
N LEU A 183 -5.75 -3.00 -6.29
CA LEU A 183 -5.18 -2.01 -5.39
C LEU A 183 -4.46 -2.67 -4.21
N SER A 184 -5.08 -3.67 -3.59
CA SER A 184 -4.51 -4.42 -2.46
C SER A 184 -3.16 -5.07 -2.78
N PHE A 185 -2.99 -5.62 -3.99
CA PHE A 185 -1.73 -6.20 -4.43
C PHE A 185 -0.64 -5.13 -4.49
N ALA A 186 -0.93 -4.01 -5.16
CA ALA A 186 0.03 -2.93 -5.34
C ALA A 186 0.35 -2.19 -4.04
N GLN A 187 -0.64 -1.99 -3.16
CA GLN A 187 -0.47 -1.41 -1.82
C GLN A 187 0.49 -2.24 -0.97
N ASN A 188 0.30 -3.56 -0.91
CA ASN A 188 1.16 -4.45 -0.13
C ASN A 188 2.60 -4.50 -0.66
N LEU A 189 2.79 -4.45 -1.99
CA LEU A 189 4.13 -4.30 -2.58
C LEU A 189 4.76 -2.94 -2.23
N PHE A 190 3.96 -1.88 -2.17
CA PHE A 190 4.47 -0.56 -1.78
C PHE A 190 4.80 -0.48 -0.28
N TYR A 191 4.01 -1.09 0.60
CA TYR A 191 4.36 -1.23 2.02
C TYR A 191 5.69 -1.98 2.19
N LEU A 192 5.91 -3.03 1.40
CA LEU A 192 7.20 -3.70 1.36
C LEU A 192 8.31 -2.75 0.88
N ALA A 193 8.05 -1.91 -0.13
CA ALA A 193 9.01 -0.88 -0.55
C ALA A 193 9.35 0.12 0.56
N LEU A 194 8.35 0.57 1.33
CA LEU A 194 8.54 1.46 2.48
C LEU A 194 9.39 0.80 3.58
N LEU A 195 9.19 -0.49 3.85
CA LEU A 195 9.98 -1.23 4.84
C LEU A 195 11.43 -1.50 4.41
N LEU A 196 11.68 -1.60 3.10
CA LEU A 196 12.98 -1.95 2.55
C LEU A 196 13.82 -0.72 2.16
N THR A 197 13.18 0.42 1.89
CA THR A 197 13.86 1.64 1.42
C THR A 197 13.97 2.65 2.57
N PRO A 198 15.19 2.91 3.08
CA PRO A 198 15.38 3.85 4.17
C PRO A 198 15.01 5.28 3.77
N ALA A 199 14.72 6.12 4.78
CA ALA A 199 14.67 7.57 4.59
C ALA A 199 15.98 8.05 3.93
N SER A 200 15.87 8.76 2.80
CA SER A 200 17.04 9.06 1.96
C SER A 200 18.06 9.90 2.71
N SER A 201 19.28 9.37 2.89
CA SER A 201 20.45 10.18 3.24
C SER A 201 20.65 11.24 2.17
N ALA A 202 20.70 12.52 2.58
CA ALA A 202 20.86 13.69 1.71
C ALA A 202 22.21 13.75 0.95
N THR A 203 23.02 12.68 0.98
CA THR A 203 24.40 12.62 0.50
C THR A 203 24.60 11.77 -0.75
N GLY A 204 23.54 11.24 -1.36
CA GLY A 204 23.64 10.51 -2.62
C GLY A 204 24.06 11.44 -3.75
N HIS A 205 25.32 11.35 -4.18
CA HIS A 205 25.77 11.88 -5.47
C HIS A 205 24.76 11.48 -6.54
N GLN A 206 24.13 12.47 -7.16
CA GLN A 206 23.22 12.27 -8.28
C GLN A 206 24.01 11.55 -9.38
N GLU A 207 23.81 10.23 -9.51
CA GLU A 207 24.50 9.44 -10.53
C GLU A 207 24.20 10.07 -11.89
N ARG A 208 25.25 10.53 -12.58
CA ARG A 208 25.09 11.14 -13.91
C ARG A 208 24.41 10.13 -14.82
N PRO A 209 23.36 10.52 -15.57
CA PRO A 209 22.67 9.62 -16.48
C PRO A 209 23.65 9.06 -17.51
N THR A 210 23.87 7.74 -17.48
CA THR A 210 24.76 7.04 -18.42
C THR A 210 24.14 6.88 -19.80
N SER A 211 22.80 6.94 -19.91
CA SER A 211 22.08 6.77 -21.18
C SER A 211 21.81 8.10 -21.91
N THR A 212 21.81 8.07 -23.25
CA THR A 212 21.52 9.23 -24.11
C THR A 212 20.10 9.76 -23.90
N VAL A 213 19.13 8.86 -23.68
CA VAL A 213 17.74 9.21 -23.34
C VAL A 213 17.69 9.87 -21.96
N GLY A 214 18.46 9.38 -20.98
CA GLY A 214 18.58 10.00 -19.67
C GLY A 214 19.11 11.43 -19.77
N ARG A 215 20.17 11.66 -20.55
CA ARG A 215 20.71 13.01 -20.78
C ARG A 215 19.69 13.96 -21.41
N LEU A 216 18.94 13.52 -22.43
CA LEU A 216 17.90 14.34 -23.04
C LEU A 216 16.76 14.65 -22.06
N ARG A 217 16.34 13.65 -21.27
CA ARG A 217 15.33 13.84 -20.22
C ARG A 217 15.78 14.85 -19.18
N HIS A 218 17.01 14.76 -18.69
CA HIS A 218 17.55 15.72 -17.72
C HIS A 218 17.71 17.13 -18.29
N LYS A 219 17.89 17.25 -19.61
CA LYS A 219 17.91 18.55 -20.30
C LYS A 219 16.50 19.17 -20.40
N LEU A 220 15.47 18.36 -20.65
CA LEU A 220 14.08 18.82 -20.73
C LEU A 220 13.44 19.02 -19.35
N PHE A 221 13.78 18.16 -18.39
CA PHE A 221 13.26 18.15 -17.02
C PHE A 221 14.43 18.01 -16.04
N PRO A 222 15.01 19.14 -15.59
CA PRO A 222 16.12 19.10 -14.65
C PRO A 222 15.70 18.42 -13.34
N PRO A 223 16.59 17.64 -12.71
CA PRO A 223 16.26 16.97 -11.48
C PRO A 223 16.01 18.00 -10.39
N LYS A 224 14.97 17.77 -9.59
CA LYS A 224 14.51 18.71 -8.56
C LYS A 224 15.20 18.38 -7.24
N PRO A 225 15.41 19.38 -6.35
CA PRO A 225 15.99 19.11 -5.05
C PRO A 225 15.05 18.23 -4.21
N ALA A 226 15.61 17.49 -3.24
CA ALA A 226 14.89 16.49 -2.45
C ALA A 226 13.67 17.10 -1.71
N ASN A 227 13.82 18.31 -1.17
CA ASN A 227 12.79 19.01 -0.39
C ASN A 227 11.85 19.88 -1.26
N TRP A 228 11.82 19.65 -2.57
CA TRP A 228 10.91 20.36 -3.47
C TRP A 228 9.54 19.68 -3.53
N LEU A 229 8.49 20.48 -3.35
CA LEU A 229 7.10 20.08 -3.49
C LEU A 229 6.41 20.89 -4.61
N PRO A 230 5.62 20.26 -5.50
CA PRO A 230 4.81 21.01 -6.46
C PRO A 230 3.75 21.85 -5.72
N HIS A 231 3.34 22.97 -6.33
CA HIS A 231 2.28 23.79 -5.77
C HIS A 231 1.00 22.96 -5.53
N PRO A 232 0.38 23.02 -4.32
CA PRO A 232 -0.72 22.13 -3.94
C PRO A 232 -1.92 22.22 -4.89
N ALA A 233 -2.16 23.39 -5.49
CA ALA A 233 -3.22 23.58 -6.48
C ALA A 233 -3.12 22.61 -7.68
N LEU A 234 -1.91 22.19 -8.10
CA LEU A 234 -1.74 21.25 -9.21
C LEU A 234 -2.24 19.85 -8.84
N LEU A 235 -1.94 19.41 -7.61
CA LEU A 235 -2.42 18.13 -7.09
C LEU A 235 -3.94 18.18 -6.85
N LEU A 236 -4.44 19.27 -6.26
CA LEU A 236 -5.89 19.49 -6.08
C LEU A 236 -6.64 19.48 -7.41
N ALA A 237 -6.15 20.18 -8.44
CA ALA A 237 -6.79 20.17 -9.75
C ALA A 237 -6.83 18.76 -10.36
N SER A 238 -5.76 17.99 -10.21
CA SER A 238 -5.71 16.58 -10.62
C SER A 238 -6.78 15.75 -9.90
N PHE A 239 -6.86 15.87 -8.56
CA PHE A 239 -7.83 15.12 -7.77
C PHE A 239 -9.28 15.53 -8.06
N CYS A 240 -9.56 16.83 -8.20
CA CYS A 240 -10.87 17.31 -8.62
C CYS A 240 -11.30 16.70 -9.95
N THR A 241 -10.38 16.61 -10.91
CA THR A 241 -10.66 16.01 -12.22
C THR A 241 -10.99 14.52 -12.09
N THR A 242 -10.24 13.75 -11.29
CA THR A 242 -10.54 12.33 -11.08
C THR A 242 -11.87 12.13 -10.35
N TYR A 243 -12.20 12.95 -9.35
CA TYR A 243 -13.51 12.91 -8.68
C TYR A 243 -14.69 13.19 -9.62
N VAL A 244 -14.55 14.16 -10.53
CA VAL A 244 -15.58 14.44 -11.54
C VAL A 244 -15.82 13.23 -12.44
N LEU A 245 -14.75 12.55 -12.88
CA LEU A 245 -14.87 11.36 -13.71
C LEU A 245 -15.53 10.19 -12.96
N ILE A 246 -15.18 9.98 -11.69
CA ILE A 246 -15.85 8.99 -10.82
C ILE A 246 -17.34 9.31 -10.70
N HIS A 247 -17.70 10.58 -10.54
CA HIS A 247 -19.10 11.00 -10.44
C HIS A 247 -19.87 10.69 -11.74
N TRP A 248 -19.28 10.95 -12.90
CA TRP A 248 -19.92 10.77 -14.19
C TRP A 248 -20.02 9.32 -14.64
N ALA A 249 -19.11 8.44 -14.22
CA ALA A 249 -19.04 7.06 -14.70
C ALA A 249 -20.40 6.32 -14.68
N PRO A 250 -21.19 6.29 -13.58
CA PRO A 250 -22.49 5.59 -13.57
C PRO A 250 -23.52 6.18 -14.54
N SER A 251 -23.50 7.51 -14.74
CA SER A 251 -24.46 8.18 -15.63
C SER A 251 -24.23 7.90 -17.10
N THR A 252 -23.05 7.39 -17.44
CA THR A 252 -22.64 7.07 -18.81
C THR A 252 -22.62 5.57 -19.10
N ALA A 253 -22.85 4.72 -18.10
CA ALA A 253 -22.98 3.28 -18.30
C ALA A 253 -24.12 2.96 -19.28
N GLY A 254 -23.87 2.05 -20.22
CA GLY A 254 -24.77 1.72 -21.32
C GLY A 254 -24.64 2.64 -22.55
N THR A 255 -23.66 3.55 -22.58
CA THR A 255 -23.45 4.49 -23.69
C THR A 255 -22.05 4.38 -24.29
N ASP A 256 -21.91 4.79 -25.54
CA ASP A 256 -20.61 4.84 -26.26
C ASP A 256 -19.56 5.75 -25.59
N THR A 257 -19.98 6.62 -24.66
CA THR A 257 -19.09 7.52 -23.93
C THR A 257 -18.42 6.87 -22.72
N PHE A 258 -18.97 5.77 -22.20
CA PHE A 258 -18.48 5.09 -21.00
C PHE A 258 -17.00 4.71 -21.13
N ALA A 259 -16.65 4.02 -22.22
CA ALA A 259 -15.28 3.57 -22.46
C ALA A 259 -14.27 4.73 -22.47
N LYS A 260 -14.65 5.88 -23.04
CA LYS A 260 -13.80 7.08 -23.08
C LYS A 260 -13.57 7.65 -21.68
N ILE A 261 -14.63 7.75 -20.88
CA ILE A 261 -14.57 8.24 -19.50
C ILE A 261 -13.75 7.28 -18.63
N ALA A 262 -13.96 5.98 -18.75
CA ALA A 262 -13.22 4.96 -18.02
C ALA A 262 -11.71 4.99 -18.33
N VAL A 263 -11.33 5.09 -19.61
CA VAL A 263 -9.92 5.23 -20.01
C VAL A 263 -9.34 6.55 -19.51
N ALA A 264 -10.07 7.67 -19.70
CA ALA A 264 -9.61 8.97 -19.24
C ALA A 264 -9.39 9.00 -17.72
N GLY A 265 -10.30 8.41 -16.93
CA GLY A 265 -10.17 8.29 -15.48
C GLY A 265 -8.91 7.55 -15.07
N ARG A 266 -8.65 6.38 -15.68
CA ARG A 266 -7.45 5.58 -15.42
C ARG A 266 -6.14 6.24 -15.89
N MET A 267 -6.18 7.08 -16.91
CA MET A 267 -4.98 7.81 -17.36
C MET A 267 -4.71 9.02 -16.46
N LEU A 268 -5.76 9.74 -16.07
CA LEU A 268 -5.64 10.93 -15.23
C LEU A 268 -5.30 10.61 -13.78
N SER A 269 -5.57 9.39 -13.30
CA SER A 269 -5.11 8.93 -11.98
C SER A 269 -3.58 8.92 -11.85
N PHE A 270 -2.82 8.87 -12.94
CA PHE A 270 -1.35 8.97 -12.94
C PHE A 270 -0.84 10.41 -12.80
N ALA A 271 -1.69 11.41 -13.03
CA ALA A 271 -1.26 12.80 -13.02
C ALA A 271 -0.56 13.21 -11.72
N PRO A 272 -1.00 12.83 -10.50
CA PRO A 272 -0.28 13.14 -9.26
C PRO A 272 1.15 12.61 -9.28
N VAL A 273 1.39 11.39 -9.75
CA VAL A 273 2.73 10.76 -9.82
C VAL A 273 3.61 11.41 -10.89
N VAL A 274 3.01 11.88 -11.99
CA VAL A 274 3.73 12.47 -13.12
C VAL A 274 4.05 13.95 -12.90
N ILE A 275 3.16 14.73 -12.27
CA ILE A 275 3.29 16.18 -12.03
C ILE A 275 4.67 16.54 -11.45
N PRO A 276 5.17 15.90 -10.39
CA PRO A 276 6.48 16.23 -9.82
C PRO A 276 7.66 15.95 -10.73
N SER A 277 7.49 15.19 -11.82
CA SER A 277 8.55 14.90 -12.79
C SER A 277 8.53 15.83 -14.02
N VAL A 278 7.37 16.39 -14.37
CA VAL A 278 7.17 17.17 -15.60
C VAL A 278 7.11 18.69 -15.34
N VAL A 279 6.54 19.09 -14.20
CA VAL A 279 6.30 20.51 -13.91
C VAL A 279 7.61 21.29 -13.69
N PRO A 280 7.74 22.55 -14.13
CA PRO A 280 8.94 23.36 -13.87
C PRO A 280 9.25 23.53 -12.38
N ALA A 281 10.53 23.70 -12.03
CA ALA A 281 10.94 23.92 -10.64
C ALA A 281 10.34 25.19 -10.02
N SER A 282 10.03 26.21 -10.85
CA SER A 282 9.39 27.47 -10.43
C SER A 282 7.95 27.31 -9.96
N TRP A 283 7.29 26.18 -10.27
CA TRP A 283 5.90 25.90 -9.90
C TRP A 283 5.81 25.08 -8.60
N GLY A 284 6.83 25.18 -7.76
CA GLY A 284 6.88 24.50 -6.48
C GLY A 284 7.75 25.25 -5.50
N THR A 285 7.70 24.80 -4.26
CA THR A 285 8.40 25.40 -3.12
C THR A 285 9.47 24.44 -2.63
N VAL A 286 10.64 24.98 -2.32
CA VAL A 286 11.72 24.22 -1.67
C VAL A 286 11.67 24.55 -0.19
N TYR A 287 11.49 23.52 0.64
CA TYR A 287 11.49 23.68 2.09
C TYR A 287 12.91 23.48 2.64
N SER A 288 13.31 24.34 3.57
CA SER A 288 14.60 24.21 4.27
C SER A 288 14.63 22.99 5.19
N ASP A 289 13.48 22.67 5.79
CA ASP A 289 13.26 21.54 6.69
C ASP A 289 12.18 20.61 6.09
N PRO A 290 12.39 19.28 6.05
CA PRO A 290 11.36 18.31 5.67
C PRO A 290 10.00 18.51 6.34
N HIS A 291 9.98 19.02 7.57
CA HIS A 291 8.75 19.26 8.34
C HIS A 291 7.96 20.48 7.86
N GLY A 292 8.60 21.41 7.14
CA GLY A 292 7.95 22.62 6.63
C GLY A 292 6.79 22.35 5.65
N ALA A 293 6.75 21.15 5.05
CA ALA A 293 5.70 20.72 4.14
C ALA A 293 4.53 19.97 4.82
N TYR A 294 4.62 19.63 6.12
CA TYR A 294 3.64 18.76 6.78
C TYR A 294 2.24 19.36 6.80
N GLY A 295 2.12 20.67 7.05
CA GLY A 295 0.82 21.35 7.01
C GLY A 295 0.12 21.20 5.65
N ILE A 296 0.87 21.26 4.56
CA ILE A 296 0.33 21.09 3.21
C ILE A 296 -0.11 19.64 2.97
N PHE A 297 0.66 18.66 3.45
CA PHE A 297 0.26 17.25 3.36
C PHE A 297 -1.03 16.99 4.12
N VAL A 298 -1.14 17.47 5.36
CA VAL A 298 -2.37 17.35 6.17
C VAL A 298 -3.55 17.95 5.42
N GLU A 299 -3.41 19.16 4.86
CA GLU A 299 -4.49 19.79 4.11
C GLU A 299 -4.90 19.01 2.84
N LEU A 300 -3.94 18.48 2.08
CA LEU A 300 -4.22 17.66 0.90
C LEU A 300 -4.93 16.36 1.26
N PHE A 301 -4.44 15.63 2.27
CA PHE A 301 -5.09 14.40 2.73
C PHE A 301 -6.47 14.67 3.31
N ARG A 302 -6.65 15.77 4.05
CA ARG A 302 -7.95 16.19 4.60
C ARG A 302 -8.94 16.54 3.50
N PHE A 303 -8.50 17.19 2.42
CA PHE A 303 -9.33 17.43 1.23
C PHE A 303 -9.76 16.12 0.57
N VAL A 304 -8.81 15.21 0.31
CA VAL A 304 -9.07 13.91 -0.29
C VAL A 304 -9.99 13.08 0.61
N SER A 305 -9.80 13.12 1.93
CA SER A 305 -10.63 12.39 2.89
C SER A 305 -12.06 12.90 2.93
N THR A 306 -12.23 14.23 3.06
CA THR A 306 -13.55 14.87 3.10
C THR A 306 -14.31 14.63 1.81
N THR A 307 -13.65 14.78 0.65
CA THR A 307 -14.30 14.55 -0.64
C THR A 307 -14.67 13.08 -0.81
N SER A 308 -13.77 12.15 -0.45
CA SER A 308 -14.05 10.71 -0.48
C SER A 308 -15.21 10.32 0.43
N PHE A 309 -15.30 10.91 1.63
CA PHE A 309 -16.40 10.71 2.55
C PHE A 309 -17.74 11.16 1.94
N VAL A 310 -17.78 12.33 1.30
CA VAL A 310 -19.00 12.83 0.63
C VAL A 310 -19.44 11.88 -0.49
N PHE A 311 -18.50 11.39 -1.31
CA PHE A 311 -18.80 10.41 -2.35
C PHE A 311 -19.28 9.07 -1.77
N HIS A 312 -18.64 8.59 -0.71
CA HIS A 312 -19.05 7.38 -0.02
C HIS A 312 -20.46 7.52 0.56
N ALA A 313 -20.74 8.60 1.29
CA ALA A 313 -22.05 8.90 1.86
C ALA A 313 -23.14 9.00 0.78
N LYS A 314 -22.86 9.71 -0.33
CA LYS A 314 -23.75 9.78 -1.50
C LYS A 314 -24.01 8.40 -2.09
N GLY A 315 -22.95 7.61 -2.34
CA GLY A 315 -23.09 6.28 -2.92
C GLY A 315 -23.82 5.32 -1.98
N THR A 316 -23.62 5.41 -0.67
CA THR A 316 -24.37 4.67 0.34
C THR A 316 -25.84 5.08 0.33
N ALA A 317 -26.16 6.37 0.32
CA ALA A 317 -27.54 6.86 0.26
C ALA A 317 -28.26 6.38 -1.02
N LEU A 318 -27.63 6.51 -2.18
CA LEU A 318 -28.19 6.04 -3.45
C LEU A 318 -28.30 4.50 -3.48
N GLY A 319 -27.27 3.80 -3.00
CA GLY A 319 -27.26 2.34 -2.87
C GLY A 319 -28.42 1.85 -2.02
N LEU A 320 -28.69 2.49 -0.89
CA LEU A 320 -29.84 2.16 -0.05
C LEU A 320 -31.16 2.51 -0.74
N LEU A 321 -31.31 3.75 -1.22
CA LEU A 321 -32.56 4.24 -1.82
C LEU A 321 -33.03 3.34 -2.96
N TYR A 322 -32.16 3.04 -3.93
CA TYR A 322 -32.49 2.23 -5.10
C TYR A 322 -32.66 0.73 -4.81
N ASN A 323 -32.24 0.24 -3.64
CA ASN A 323 -32.38 -1.17 -3.27
C ASN A 323 -33.43 -1.41 -2.17
N THR A 324 -34.01 -0.36 -1.59
CA THR A 324 -35.12 -0.49 -0.65
C THR A 324 -36.30 -1.21 -1.31
N PRO A 325 -36.83 -2.28 -0.70
CA PRO A 325 -37.98 -2.98 -1.26
C PRO A 325 -39.25 -2.14 -1.12
N ASP A 326 -40.10 -2.21 -2.15
CA ASP A 326 -41.44 -1.63 -2.15
C ASP A 326 -42.38 -2.34 -1.18
N ALA A 327 -43.55 -1.73 -0.95
CA ALA A 327 -44.66 -2.37 -0.24
C ALA A 327 -45.03 -3.68 -0.94
N HIS A 328 -45.38 -4.71 -0.16
CA HIS A 328 -45.76 -6.00 -0.69
C HIS A 328 -47.27 -6.18 -0.66
N PHE A 329 -47.80 -6.88 -1.66
CA PHE A 329 -49.19 -7.31 -1.70
C PHE A 329 -49.28 -8.71 -1.07
N HIS A 330 -50.34 -8.97 -0.29
CA HIS A 330 -50.59 -10.33 0.17
C HIS A 330 -50.90 -11.21 -1.05
N ARG A 331 -50.50 -12.48 -0.99
CA ARG A 331 -50.57 -13.42 -2.13
C ARG A 331 -51.97 -13.53 -2.75
N HIS A 332 -53.02 -13.24 -1.99
CA HIS A 332 -54.42 -13.30 -2.41
C HIS A 332 -55.06 -11.93 -2.70
N SER A 333 -54.34 -10.82 -2.53
CA SER A 333 -54.89 -9.45 -2.68
C SER A 333 -54.29 -8.65 -3.83
N ARG A 334 -53.67 -9.32 -4.80
CA ARG A 334 -53.07 -8.70 -6.00
C ARG A 334 -54.03 -7.79 -6.78
N PHE A 335 -55.35 -8.00 -6.65
CA PHE A 335 -56.39 -7.21 -7.32
C PHE A 335 -57.11 -6.19 -6.41
N LEU A 336 -56.73 -6.10 -5.12
CA LEU A 336 -57.31 -5.14 -4.17
C LEU A 336 -56.27 -4.03 -3.91
N PRO A 337 -56.45 -2.81 -4.47
CA PRO A 337 -55.45 -1.74 -4.36
C PRO A 337 -55.27 -1.21 -2.92
N PHE A 338 -56.13 -1.62 -1.98
CA PHE A 338 -56.15 -1.16 -0.59
C PHE A 338 -55.40 -2.09 0.39
N ASP A 339 -55.06 -3.32 0.00
CA ASP A 339 -54.35 -4.27 0.88
C ASP A 339 -52.83 -4.24 0.65
N LYS A 340 -52.24 -3.07 0.91
CA LYS A 340 -50.79 -2.86 0.87
C LYS A 340 -50.19 -3.06 2.25
N GLY A 341 -49.50 -4.18 2.46
CA GLY A 341 -48.67 -4.39 3.65
C GLY A 341 -47.40 -3.55 3.56
N GLN A 342 -47.32 -2.49 4.37
CA GLN A 342 -46.07 -1.75 4.52
C GLN A 342 -45.07 -2.60 5.31
N ARG A 343 -43.90 -2.86 4.71
CA ARG A 343 -42.78 -3.50 5.43
C ARG A 343 -42.25 -2.53 6.48
N SER A 344 -41.81 -3.07 7.63
CA SER A 344 -41.20 -2.26 8.68
C SER A 344 -39.99 -1.49 8.13
N THR A 345 -39.71 -0.30 8.66
CA THR A 345 -38.53 0.49 8.27
C THR A 345 -37.25 -0.32 8.43
N TRP A 346 -37.16 -1.11 9.52
CA TRP A 346 -36.07 -2.03 9.80
C TRP A 346 -35.90 -3.11 8.72
N GLU A 347 -36.96 -3.79 8.30
CA GLU A 347 -36.88 -4.77 7.21
C GLU A 347 -36.44 -4.14 5.89
N ARG A 348 -36.94 -2.93 5.60
CA ARG A 348 -36.59 -2.21 4.36
C ARG A 348 -35.12 -1.83 4.34
N THR A 349 -34.59 -1.30 5.45
CA THR A 349 -33.18 -0.92 5.56
C THR A 349 -32.26 -2.13 5.59
N THR A 350 -32.56 -3.16 6.38
CA THR A 350 -31.74 -4.39 6.45
C THR A 350 -31.72 -5.13 5.11
N THR A 351 -32.85 -5.20 4.40
CA THR A 351 -32.89 -5.77 3.05
C THR A 351 -32.06 -4.95 2.06
N ALA A 352 -32.12 -3.62 2.12
CA ALA A 352 -31.32 -2.77 1.24
C ALA A 352 -29.82 -2.92 1.50
N ILE A 353 -29.39 -2.92 2.78
CA ILE A 353 -28.00 -3.18 3.17
C ILE A 353 -27.57 -4.56 2.69
N GLY A 354 -28.40 -5.59 2.91
CA GLY A 354 -28.14 -6.95 2.47
C GLY A 354 -27.97 -7.06 0.95
N LYS A 355 -28.75 -6.31 0.16
CA LYS A 355 -28.58 -6.24 -1.30
C LYS A 355 -27.31 -5.50 -1.73
N VAL A 356 -26.93 -4.43 -1.03
CA VAL A 356 -25.69 -3.69 -1.34
C VAL A 356 -24.47 -4.54 -1.05
N LEU A 357 -24.37 -5.09 0.17
CA LEU A 357 -23.25 -5.95 0.58
C LEU A 357 -23.25 -7.26 -0.21
N GLY A 358 -24.41 -7.89 -0.36
CA GLY A 358 -24.59 -9.13 -1.11
C GLY A 358 -24.31 -9.01 -2.60
N SER A 359 -24.27 -7.79 -3.15
CA SER A 359 -23.89 -7.58 -4.56
C SER A 359 -22.46 -8.03 -4.88
N ALA A 360 -21.60 -8.18 -3.86
CA ALA A 360 -20.29 -8.81 -3.99
C ALA A 360 -20.36 -10.25 -4.53
N SER A 361 -21.50 -10.92 -4.38
CA SER A 361 -21.72 -12.29 -4.88
C SER A 361 -22.56 -12.33 -6.17
N ASP A 362 -23.06 -11.20 -6.68
CA ASP A 362 -23.90 -11.16 -7.88
C ASP A 362 -23.13 -11.51 -9.16
N HIS A 363 -21.85 -11.10 -9.24
CA HIS A 363 -21.06 -11.19 -10.45
C HIS A 363 -19.55 -11.27 -10.13
N PRO A 364 -18.75 -12.11 -10.82
CA PRO A 364 -17.33 -12.31 -10.49
C PRO A 364 -16.50 -11.03 -10.54
N VAL A 365 -16.81 -10.07 -11.42
CA VAL A 365 -16.12 -8.77 -11.46
C VAL A 365 -16.40 -7.94 -10.20
N VAL A 366 -17.65 -7.95 -9.72
CA VAL A 366 -18.02 -7.22 -8.50
C VAL A 366 -17.39 -7.89 -7.28
N ALA A 367 -17.33 -9.22 -7.28
CA ALA A 367 -16.60 -9.99 -6.27
C ALA A 367 -15.11 -9.63 -6.24
N ALA A 368 -14.46 -9.50 -7.42
CA ALA A 368 -13.06 -9.08 -7.51
C ALA A 368 -12.84 -7.73 -6.81
N VAL A 369 -13.67 -6.74 -7.13
CA VAL A 369 -13.63 -5.40 -6.55
C VAL A 369 -13.90 -5.44 -5.04
N ALA A 370 -14.93 -6.17 -4.60
CA ALA A 370 -15.28 -6.24 -3.18
C ALA A 370 -14.17 -6.87 -2.35
N TRP A 371 -13.58 -7.98 -2.81
CA TRP A 371 -12.43 -8.59 -2.15
C TRP A 371 -11.20 -7.67 -2.15
N ASP A 372 -10.98 -6.92 -3.24
CA ASP A 372 -9.92 -5.92 -3.29
C ASP A 372 -10.13 -4.81 -2.23
N VAL A 373 -11.37 -4.34 -2.03
CA VAL A 373 -11.71 -3.35 -0.99
C VAL A 373 -11.41 -3.89 0.39
N LEU A 374 -11.85 -5.12 0.68
CA LEU A 374 -11.65 -5.77 1.99
C LEU A 374 -10.17 -6.01 2.27
N LEU A 375 -9.42 -6.54 1.30
CA LEU A 375 -7.98 -6.79 1.44
C LEU A 375 -7.19 -5.49 1.57
N SER A 376 -7.57 -4.44 0.83
CA SER A 376 -6.95 -3.11 0.94
C SER A 376 -7.18 -2.51 2.33
N GLY A 377 -8.41 -2.54 2.84
CA GLY A 377 -8.74 -2.05 4.17
C GLY A 377 -8.06 -2.83 5.30
N ALA A 378 -7.99 -4.17 5.18
CA ALA A 378 -7.27 -5.02 6.13
C ALA A 378 -5.76 -4.70 6.12
N SER A 379 -5.16 -4.59 4.93
CA SER A 379 -3.74 -4.27 4.77
C SER A 379 -3.40 -2.88 5.31
N GLN A 380 -4.29 -1.90 5.11
CA GLN A 380 -4.13 -0.55 5.64
C GLN A 380 -4.23 -0.48 7.17
N GLY A 381 -5.19 -1.18 7.78
CA GLY A 381 -5.28 -1.25 9.25
C GLY A 381 -4.06 -1.92 9.86
N LEU A 382 -3.57 -3.00 9.24
CA LEU A 382 -2.34 -3.65 9.65
C LEU A 382 -1.12 -2.73 9.49
N TRP A 383 -1.04 -1.96 8.39
CA TRP A 383 0.02 -0.96 8.21
C TRP A 383 0.00 0.08 9.32
N ALA A 384 -1.18 0.60 9.69
CA ALA A 384 -1.32 1.56 10.78
C ALA A 384 -0.79 1.00 12.12
N ALA A 385 -1.13 -0.25 12.46
CA ALA A 385 -0.62 -0.91 13.66
C ALA A 385 0.90 -1.17 13.62
N VAL A 386 1.42 -1.60 12.47
CA VAL A 386 2.86 -1.90 12.29
C VAL A 386 3.71 -0.64 12.43
N ARG A 387 3.20 0.50 11.96
CA ARG A 387 3.87 1.80 12.05
C ARG A 387 3.53 2.57 13.33
N ALA A 388 2.56 2.09 14.10
CA ALA A 388 1.98 2.74 15.27
C ALA A 388 1.73 4.23 15.04
N LEU A 389 0.91 4.49 14.02
CA LEU A 389 0.57 5.85 13.63
C LEU A 389 -0.27 6.51 14.72
N ASP A 390 0.10 7.73 15.12
CA ASP A 390 -0.68 8.49 16.11
C ASP A 390 -2.12 8.67 15.64
N VAL A 391 -3.06 8.24 16.47
CA VAL A 391 -4.50 8.40 16.28
C VAL A 391 -4.87 9.86 15.98
N ASN A 392 -4.20 10.81 16.62
CA ASN A 392 -4.45 12.23 16.37
C ASN A 392 -4.04 12.66 14.96
N ASP A 393 -2.97 12.07 14.43
CA ASP A 393 -2.47 12.34 13.08
C ASP A 393 -3.36 11.71 12.02
N ILE A 394 -3.89 10.52 12.30
CA ILE A 394 -4.92 9.89 11.47
C ILE A 394 -6.17 10.77 11.43
N LEU A 395 -6.65 11.24 12.58
CA LEU A 395 -7.86 12.07 12.67
C LEU A 395 -7.70 13.46 12.06
N ALA A 396 -6.54 14.10 12.24
CA ALA A 396 -6.23 15.40 11.64
C ALA A 396 -6.18 15.32 10.10
N SER A 397 -5.67 14.21 9.58
CA SER A 397 -5.63 13.94 8.13
C SER A 397 -6.96 13.46 7.58
N ALA A 398 -7.81 12.83 8.39
CA ALA A 398 -9.11 12.30 7.97
C ALA A 398 -10.26 13.29 8.08
N THR A 399 -10.24 14.21 9.05
CA THR A 399 -11.41 15.02 9.40
C THR A 399 -11.12 16.52 9.34
N PRO A 400 -12.08 17.34 8.84
CA PRO A 400 -11.93 18.80 8.85
C PRO A 400 -12.02 19.41 10.25
N PHE A 401 -12.57 18.67 11.22
CA PHE A 401 -12.92 19.17 12.55
C PHE A 401 -11.77 19.05 13.57
N VAL A 402 -10.81 18.16 13.34
CA VAL A 402 -9.64 18.00 14.21
C VAL A 402 -8.52 18.89 13.68
N GLN A 403 -8.25 19.99 14.39
CA GLN A 403 -7.09 20.84 14.13
C GLN A 403 -5.95 20.38 15.04
N LYS A 404 -4.83 19.94 14.45
CA LYS A 404 -3.58 19.77 15.19
C LYS A 404 -2.91 21.14 15.28
N ASP A 405 -2.59 21.59 16.49
CA ASP A 405 -1.70 22.74 16.69
C ASP A 405 -0.29 22.36 16.20
N LEU A 406 -0.02 22.66 14.93
CA LEU A 406 1.26 22.41 14.26
C LEU A 406 2.43 23.21 14.88
N SER A 407 2.14 24.12 15.81
CA SER A 407 3.13 24.84 16.64
C SER A 407 3.93 23.91 17.56
N ARG A 408 3.45 22.70 17.87
CA ARG A 408 4.20 21.72 18.69
C ARG A 408 5.37 21.06 17.97
N ALA A 409 5.44 21.18 16.63
CA ALA A 409 6.57 20.69 15.85
C ALA A 409 7.81 21.63 15.89
N GLN A 410 7.70 22.81 16.53
CA GLN A 410 8.77 23.81 16.59
C GLN A 410 9.47 23.94 17.96
N SER A 411 9.25 23.06 18.94
CA SER A 411 9.92 23.22 20.24
C SER A 411 10.26 21.91 20.98
N SER A 412 11.55 21.58 20.98
CA SER A 412 12.30 21.11 22.16
C SER A 412 13.79 21.44 22.01
N PRO A 413 14.25 22.67 22.32
CA PRO A 413 15.61 22.89 22.76
C PRO A 413 15.63 22.83 24.29
N GLY A 414 16.12 21.73 24.85
CA GLY A 414 16.25 21.66 26.30
C GLY A 414 16.69 20.29 26.78
N LEU A 415 18.00 20.06 26.75
CA LEU A 415 18.76 19.35 27.79
C LEU A 415 20.25 19.40 27.43
N LEU A 416 20.81 20.62 27.41
CA LEU A 416 22.27 20.83 27.53
C LEU A 416 22.49 22.16 28.25
N GLU A 417 22.15 22.19 29.54
CA GLU A 417 22.69 23.20 30.44
C GLU A 417 22.60 22.68 31.89
N GLU A 418 23.66 22.04 32.37
CA GLU A 418 24.22 22.22 33.72
C GLU A 418 25.30 21.18 33.97
N ALA A 419 26.55 21.63 33.99
CA ALA A 419 27.55 21.19 34.98
C ALA A 419 28.80 22.06 34.81
N ASP A 420 28.77 23.27 35.34
CA ASP A 420 30.01 23.92 35.75
C ASP A 420 29.81 24.73 37.04
N LYS A 421 30.61 24.34 38.05
CA LYS A 421 31.00 25.03 39.29
C LYS A 421 30.23 24.83 40.62
N PRO A 422 30.94 24.98 41.78
CA PRO A 422 30.91 24.01 42.88
C PRO A 422 30.31 24.55 44.20
N THR A 423 30.06 23.62 45.13
CA THR A 423 29.67 23.74 46.55
C THR A 423 30.63 24.62 47.39
N PRO A 424 30.25 25.14 48.60
CA PRO A 424 29.77 24.37 49.76
C PRO A 424 28.58 24.95 50.60
N GLU A 425 27.82 24.03 51.21
CA GLU A 425 27.19 23.92 52.57
C GLU A 425 27.05 25.14 53.54
N PRO A 426 26.22 25.10 54.63
CA PRO A 426 25.59 23.92 55.28
C PRO A 426 24.13 24.07 55.83
N GLU A 427 23.64 22.95 56.38
CA GLU A 427 22.75 22.77 57.56
C GLU A 427 21.22 22.59 57.47
N SER A 428 20.83 21.32 57.70
CA SER A 428 19.97 20.81 58.80
C SER A 428 18.46 20.54 58.64
N ALA A 429 18.14 19.26 58.92
CA ALA A 429 16.92 18.66 59.50
C ALA A 429 15.65 18.58 58.63
N SER A 430 14.86 17.50 58.55
CA SER A 430 14.85 16.17 59.20
C SER A 430 13.73 15.29 58.60
N HIS A 431 13.86 13.97 58.80
CA HIS A 431 12.84 12.90 58.86
C HIS A 431 12.19 12.28 57.59
N ALA A 432 12.77 11.13 57.23
CA ALA A 432 12.17 9.76 57.28
C ALA A 432 10.96 9.38 56.40
N GLY A 433 11.21 8.42 55.50
CA GLY A 433 10.21 7.55 54.87
C GLY A 433 10.85 6.59 53.87
N ALA A 434 11.16 5.36 54.30
CA ALA A 434 11.84 4.33 53.52
C ALA A 434 10.87 3.48 52.68
N SER A 435 11.23 3.18 51.43
CA SER A 435 10.94 1.87 50.81
C SER A 435 11.96 1.55 49.72
N THR A 436 12.47 0.32 49.77
CA THR A 436 13.73 -0.17 49.19
C THR A 436 13.58 -0.75 47.78
N ILE A 437 14.53 -0.41 46.89
CA ILE A 437 14.78 -1.07 45.60
C ILE A 437 15.79 -2.23 45.80
N ARG A 438 15.44 -3.44 45.37
CA ARG A 438 16.34 -4.61 45.33
C ARG A 438 17.18 -4.59 44.04
N ARG A 439 18.50 -4.41 44.20
CA ARG A 439 19.52 -4.64 43.16
C ARG A 439 20.34 -5.88 43.54
N ARG A 440 20.42 -6.88 42.64
CA ARG A 440 21.17 -8.12 42.86
C ARG A 440 22.51 -8.05 42.14
N GLY A 441 23.60 -8.00 42.89
CA GLY A 441 24.98 -8.08 42.38
C GLY A 441 25.53 -9.51 42.40
N ARG A 442 26.60 -9.74 41.61
CA ARG A 442 27.58 -10.81 41.82
C ARG A 442 28.98 -10.32 41.40
N PRO A 443 30.06 -10.60 42.17
CA PRO A 443 31.32 -9.85 42.12
C PRO A 443 32.44 -10.50 41.26
N PRO A 444 33.54 -9.78 40.95
CA PRO A 444 34.72 -10.31 40.28
C PRO A 444 35.74 -10.88 41.28
N LYS A 445 36.50 -11.91 40.85
CA LYS A 445 37.56 -12.55 41.65
C LYS A 445 38.92 -12.34 40.97
N ALA A 446 39.87 -11.81 41.75
CA ALA A 446 41.26 -11.55 41.37
C ALA A 446 42.20 -12.73 41.73
N LYS A 447 43.47 -12.53 41.36
CA LYS A 447 44.59 -13.45 41.04
C LYS A 447 45.18 -14.33 42.16
N SER A 448 45.99 -15.26 41.64
CA SER A 448 46.89 -16.32 42.14
C SER A 448 47.97 -16.02 43.19
N GLU A 449 48.44 -17.08 43.88
CA GLU A 449 49.81 -17.37 44.35
C GLU A 449 49.94 -18.90 44.64
N GLU A 450 50.86 -19.63 43.96
CA GLU A 450 52.04 -20.43 44.46
C GLU A 450 51.75 -21.55 45.52
N MET A 451 52.38 -22.74 45.61
CA MET A 451 53.52 -23.45 45.01
C MET A 451 53.49 -24.93 45.54
N SER A 452 53.96 -25.96 44.78
CA SER A 452 54.75 -27.15 45.27
C SER A 452 54.74 -28.38 44.33
N ILE A 453 55.92 -28.71 43.77
CA ILE A 453 56.68 -30.00 43.63
C ILE A 453 55.91 -31.33 43.88
N SER A 454 56.04 -32.50 43.21
CA SER A 454 57.09 -33.31 42.52
C SER A 454 56.39 -34.42 41.67
N GLU A 455 56.88 -35.03 40.58
CA GLU A 455 57.93 -36.05 40.39
C GLU A 455 58.05 -36.40 38.87
N THR A 456 59.16 -37.02 38.49
CA THR A 456 59.54 -37.53 37.13
C THR A 456 59.83 -39.05 37.24
N PRO A 457 60.22 -39.84 36.20
CA PRO A 457 60.21 -39.67 34.72
C PRO A 457 59.71 -40.94 33.94
N GLY A 458 59.61 -40.88 32.60
CA GLY A 458 59.53 -42.11 31.80
C GLY A 458 59.37 -41.99 30.27
N SER A 459 60.45 -42.33 29.56
CA SER A 459 60.49 -42.99 28.24
C SER A 459 60.55 -42.16 26.94
N ARG A 460 61.45 -42.63 26.05
CA ARG A 460 61.95 -42.08 24.78
C ARG A 460 61.13 -42.56 23.57
N SER A 461 61.08 -41.74 22.51
CA SER A 461 61.71 -42.01 21.19
C SER A 461 60.90 -41.58 19.93
N ILE A 462 61.58 -40.75 19.12
CA ILE A 462 61.82 -40.85 17.66
C ILE A 462 60.69 -40.60 16.61
N ARG A 463 60.91 -39.49 15.87
CA ARG A 463 60.65 -39.17 14.44
C ARG A 463 59.22 -39.23 13.87
N ARG A 464 58.78 -38.08 13.37
CA ARG A 464 58.57 -37.83 11.92
C ARG A 464 58.53 -36.33 11.62
N GLY A 465 59.27 -35.89 10.60
CA GLY A 465 59.37 -34.50 10.19
C GLY A 465 58.26 -34.08 9.20
N ARG A 466 57.85 -32.82 9.31
CA ARG A 466 57.40 -31.95 8.21
C ARG A 466 57.49 -30.47 8.66
N PRO A 467 57.67 -29.52 7.74
CA PRO A 467 58.43 -28.28 7.99
C PRO A 467 57.64 -27.22 8.75
N ARG A 468 58.39 -26.47 9.56
CA ARG A 468 57.99 -25.25 10.28
C ARG A 468 57.30 -24.26 9.35
N LYS A 469 56.02 -24.00 9.61
CA LYS A 469 55.34 -22.76 9.26
C LYS A 469 55.83 -21.70 10.25
N HIS A 470 56.41 -20.61 9.76
CA HIS A 470 56.80 -19.48 10.58
C HIS A 470 55.52 -18.90 11.22
N THR A 471 55.38 -19.10 12.53
CA THR A 471 54.38 -18.46 13.37
C THR A 471 54.79 -17.00 13.52
N ALA A 472 54.29 -16.14 12.63
CA ALA A 472 54.15 -14.73 12.96
C ALA A 472 53.11 -14.62 14.09
N LYS A 473 53.44 -13.82 15.09
CA LYS A 473 52.58 -13.52 16.24
C LYS A 473 51.20 -13.07 15.75
N PRO A 474 50.10 -13.42 16.44
CA PRO A 474 48.83 -12.78 16.19
C PRO A 474 49.00 -11.33 16.62
N GLU A 475 49.16 -10.45 15.63
CA GLU A 475 48.88 -9.03 15.82
C GLU A 475 47.39 -8.95 16.15
N GLU A 476 47.13 -8.29 17.27
CA GLU A 476 45.81 -8.06 17.84
C GLU A 476 44.84 -7.67 16.72
N ALA A 477 43.80 -8.48 16.54
CA ALA A 477 42.65 -8.05 15.76
C ALA A 477 42.18 -6.73 16.38
N PRO A 478 41.96 -5.67 15.58
CA PRO A 478 41.35 -4.47 16.12
C PRO A 478 40.04 -4.88 16.78
N GLU A 479 39.88 -4.42 18.02
CA GLU A 479 38.63 -4.51 18.77
C GLU A 479 37.46 -4.16 17.83
N ASP A 480 36.31 -4.82 18.03
CA ASP A 480 35.06 -4.45 17.37
C ASP A 480 34.83 -2.94 17.58
N ASP A 481 35.27 -2.12 16.63
CA ASP A 481 34.85 -0.73 16.50
C ASP A 481 33.35 -0.81 16.19
N ALA A 482 32.55 -0.83 17.27
CA ALA A 482 31.11 -0.68 17.19
C ALA A 482 30.86 0.57 16.34
N TYR A 483 30.29 0.39 15.15
CA TYR A 483 30.04 1.47 14.20
C TYR A 483 29.28 2.59 14.91
N GLU A 484 29.96 3.71 15.14
CA GLU A 484 29.35 4.94 15.63
C GLU A 484 28.90 5.75 14.41
N PRO A 485 27.57 5.87 14.16
CA PRO A 485 27.08 6.66 13.05
C PRO A 485 27.46 8.13 13.25
N SER A 486 27.87 8.79 12.16
CA SER A 486 28.14 10.22 12.21
C SER A 486 26.89 11.01 12.67
N PRO A 487 27.04 12.23 13.22
CA PRO A 487 25.89 13.05 13.63
C PRO A 487 24.86 13.33 12.51
N ALA A 488 25.28 13.27 11.24
CA ALA A 488 24.39 13.38 10.09
C ALA A 488 23.67 12.05 9.77
N GLU A 489 24.38 10.92 9.90
CA GLU A 489 23.81 9.58 9.69
C GLU A 489 22.87 9.17 10.82
N SER A 490 23.17 9.55 12.07
CA SER A 490 22.28 9.36 13.21
C SER A 490 21.01 10.20 13.07
N ARG A 491 21.11 11.48 12.70
CA ARG A 491 19.91 12.31 12.41
C ARG A 491 19.07 11.73 11.28
N ALA A 492 19.69 11.27 10.18
CA ALA A 492 18.97 10.64 9.07
C ALA A 492 18.40 9.25 9.42
N ALA A 493 19.02 8.52 10.34
CA ALA A 493 18.55 7.23 10.84
C ALA A 493 17.41 7.36 11.87
N VAL A 494 17.34 8.49 12.58
CA VAL A 494 16.34 8.83 13.60
C VAL A 494 15.04 9.39 12.97
N GLU A 495 15.12 10.04 11.81
CA GLU A 495 13.95 10.69 11.17
C GLU A 495 13.02 9.69 10.45
N GLY A 496 12.12 9.05 11.22
CA GLY A 496 10.90 8.41 10.72
C GLY A 496 10.96 6.93 10.31
N ASP A 497 12.09 6.27 10.54
CA ASP A 497 12.22 4.80 10.42
C ASP A 497 12.31 4.11 11.80
N GLU A 498 12.12 4.84 12.90
CA GLU A 498 11.94 4.25 14.22
C GLU A 498 10.55 3.61 14.31
N LEU A 499 10.52 2.29 14.12
CA LEU A 499 9.36 1.49 14.51
C LEU A 499 9.33 1.45 16.06
N PRO A 500 8.17 1.51 16.73
CA PRO A 500 8.10 1.47 18.19
C PRO A 500 8.42 0.10 18.78
N ASP A 501 8.79 0.07 20.06
CA ASP A 501 9.19 -1.14 20.76
C ASP A 501 8.04 -2.13 21.01
N SER A 502 8.05 -3.17 20.18
CA SER A 502 7.39 -4.50 20.29
C SER A 502 5.88 -4.61 20.24
N ASP A 503 5.10 -3.60 20.65
CA ASP A 503 3.64 -3.73 20.63
C ASP A 503 3.04 -3.12 19.35
N LEU A 504 2.34 -3.96 18.58
CA LEU A 504 1.47 -3.51 17.50
C LEU A 504 0.41 -2.59 18.08
N ASP A 505 0.29 -1.40 17.52
CA ASP A 505 -0.73 -0.46 17.98
C ASP A 505 -2.09 -0.82 17.37
N TRP A 506 -2.82 -1.67 18.08
CA TRP A 506 -4.16 -2.07 17.66
C TRP A 506 -5.18 -0.93 17.74
N GLU A 507 -4.89 0.17 18.43
CA GLU A 507 -5.79 1.33 18.49
C GLU A 507 -5.82 2.05 17.15
N SER A 508 -4.66 2.31 16.53
CA SER A 508 -4.59 2.90 15.19
C SER A 508 -5.18 1.98 14.11
N ALA A 509 -5.01 0.65 14.22
CA ALA A 509 -5.69 -0.30 13.34
C ALA A 509 -7.21 -0.28 13.50
N ALA A 510 -7.70 -0.29 14.75
CA ALA A 510 -9.13 -0.24 15.04
C ALA A 510 -9.76 1.05 14.53
N LEU A 511 -9.06 2.18 14.67
CA LEU A 511 -9.47 3.46 14.11
C LEU A 511 -9.53 3.41 12.58
N ALA A 512 -8.50 2.88 11.92
CA ALA A 512 -8.47 2.76 10.46
C ALA A 512 -9.62 1.90 9.93
N TRP A 513 -9.98 0.82 10.62
CA TRP A 513 -11.14 -0.01 10.28
C TRP A 513 -12.46 0.70 10.56
N GLY A 514 -12.58 1.41 11.69
CA GLY A 514 -13.74 2.24 12.02
C GLY A 514 -13.99 3.32 10.96
N LEU A 515 -12.95 4.02 10.54
CA LEU A 515 -13.02 5.00 9.44
C LEU A 515 -13.39 4.34 8.11
N THR A 516 -12.88 3.15 7.82
CA THR A 516 -13.26 2.41 6.60
C THR A 516 -14.74 2.04 6.62
N ALA A 517 -15.25 1.59 7.75
CA ALA A 517 -16.65 1.19 7.91
C ALA A 517 -17.62 2.39 7.83
N LEU A 518 -17.25 3.55 8.40
CA LEU A 518 -18.10 4.74 8.45
C LEU A 518 -17.95 5.65 7.23
N GLY A 519 -16.73 5.90 6.79
CA GLY A 519 -16.39 6.86 5.74
C GLY A 519 -15.97 6.23 4.41
N GLY A 520 -15.89 4.91 4.34
CA GLY A 520 -15.40 4.17 3.18
C GLY A 520 -13.87 4.14 3.09
N LEU A 521 -13.37 3.24 2.24
CA LEU A 521 -11.93 3.01 2.09
C LEU A 521 -11.15 4.29 1.74
N GLY A 522 -11.65 5.14 0.84
CA GLY A 522 -10.94 6.36 0.41
C GLY A 522 -10.66 7.36 1.53
N SER A 523 -11.65 7.60 2.42
CA SER A 523 -11.49 8.51 3.55
C SER A 523 -10.54 7.94 4.60
N SER A 524 -10.67 6.65 4.91
CA SER A 524 -9.75 5.96 5.81
C SER A 524 -8.31 5.97 5.29
N SER A 525 -8.11 5.63 4.00
CA SER A 525 -6.80 5.63 3.35
C SER A 525 -6.14 7.01 3.44
N ALA A 526 -6.89 8.09 3.23
CA ALA A 526 -6.34 9.43 3.37
C ALA A 526 -5.90 9.75 4.81
N GLY A 527 -6.64 9.27 5.82
CA GLY A 527 -6.26 9.40 7.23
C GLY A 527 -4.95 8.68 7.54
N VAL A 528 -4.87 7.39 7.23
CA VAL A 528 -3.69 6.55 7.52
C VAL A 528 -2.47 7.01 6.73
N PHE A 529 -2.62 7.32 5.45
CA PHE A 529 -1.51 7.77 4.62
C PHE A 529 -1.06 9.20 4.96
N GLY A 530 -1.99 10.06 5.36
CA GLY A 530 -1.65 11.38 5.88
C GLY A 530 -0.83 11.28 7.16
N ALA A 531 -1.25 10.42 8.10
CA ALA A 531 -0.51 10.12 9.31
C ALA A 531 0.90 9.58 9.00
N GLU A 532 1.05 8.61 8.11
CA GLU A 532 2.37 8.09 7.69
C GLU A 532 3.30 9.19 7.14
N CYS A 533 2.75 10.18 6.43
CA CYS A 533 3.55 11.27 5.87
C CYS A 533 4.06 12.26 6.93
N ILE A 534 3.39 12.33 8.10
CA ILE A 534 3.66 13.32 9.16
C ILE A 534 4.12 12.72 10.50
N SER A 535 4.02 11.40 10.71
CA SER A 535 4.34 10.72 11.97
C SER A 535 5.85 10.57 12.21
N ARG A 536 6.66 11.47 11.66
CA ARG A 536 8.13 11.46 11.77
C ARG A 536 8.59 12.68 12.52
#